data_AF-A0A183BW75-F1
#
_entry.id   AF-A0A183BW75-F1
#
_cell.length_a   1.000
_cell.length_b   1.000
_cell.length_c   1.000
_cell.angle_alpha   90.00
_cell.angle_beta   90.00
_cell.angle_gamma   90.00
#
_symmetry.space_group_name_H-M   'P 1'
#
loop_
_entity.id
_entity.type
_entity.pdbx_description
1 polymer ?
#
loop_
_entity_poly.entity_id
_entity_poly.type
_entity_poly.pdbx_seq_one_letter_code
_entity_poly.pdbx_strand_id
1 'polypeptide(L)'
;MLHPSSVLFKGKTYSCARPEWVLFNETIQHSEGGNQYLQTVSIIRPEWLLEVAPVYRSQISATSPEVDKRLREHENGTSLNGMLREFESLLVNI
;
A
#
# COMPACT_ATOMS: atom_id res chain seq x y z
N MET A 1 -8.23 -10.83 -1.76
CA MET A 1 -8.37 -10.22 -3.12
C MET A 1 -9.25 -8.97 -3.02
N LEU A 2 -9.24 -8.04 -3.98
CA LEU A 2 -10.25 -6.96 -3.98
C LEU A 2 -11.61 -7.56 -4.35
N HIS A 3 -12.67 -7.20 -3.64
CA HIS A 3 -14.02 -7.67 -3.97
C HIS A 3 -14.44 -7.20 -5.38
N PRO A 4 -15.13 -8.03 -6.19
CA PRO A 4 -15.54 -7.68 -7.56
C PRO A 4 -16.43 -6.43 -7.68
N SER A 5 -17.09 -6.04 -6.60
CA SER A 5 -17.87 -4.79 -6.55
C SER A 5 -17.02 -3.53 -6.44
N SER A 6 -15.73 -3.64 -6.10
CA SER A 6 -14.84 -2.50 -5.99
C SER A 6 -14.64 -1.84 -7.36
N VAL A 7 -14.66 -0.52 -7.41
CA VAL A 7 -14.33 0.27 -8.61
C VAL A 7 -12.85 0.08 -9.00
N LEU A 8 -12.02 -0.34 -8.05
CA LEU A 8 -10.60 -0.68 -8.24
C LEU A 8 -10.39 -2.11 -8.74
N PHE A 9 -11.46 -2.89 -8.89
CA PHE A 9 -11.37 -4.23 -9.46
C PHE A 9 -11.01 -4.14 -10.95
N LYS A 10 -10.08 -4.99 -11.40
CA LYS A 10 -9.53 -4.99 -12.77
C LYS A 10 -10.65 -4.85 -13.81
N GLY A 11 -10.48 -3.91 -14.75
CA GLY A 11 -11.38 -3.69 -15.88
C GLY A 11 -12.40 -2.57 -15.72
N LYS A 12 -12.43 -1.84 -14.58
CA LYS A 12 -13.39 -0.74 -14.34
C LYS A 12 -12.78 0.68 -14.26
N THR A 13 -11.45 0.84 -14.23
CA THR A 13 -10.78 2.16 -14.11
C THR A 13 -9.50 2.27 -14.95
N TYR A 14 -9.10 3.51 -15.24
CA TYR A 14 -8.05 3.93 -16.19
C TYR A 14 -6.59 3.62 -15.79
N SER A 15 -6.35 3.00 -14.63
CA SER A 15 -4.99 2.63 -14.21
C SER A 15 -4.83 1.12 -14.27
N CYS A 16 -3.98 0.67 -15.18
CA CYS A 16 -3.65 -0.74 -15.44
C CYS A 16 -2.92 -1.41 -14.25
N ALA A 17 -2.45 -0.62 -13.27
CA ALA A 17 -1.69 -1.13 -12.13
C ALA A 17 -2.61 -1.48 -10.94
N ARG A 18 -2.43 -2.69 -10.40
CA ARG A 18 -3.05 -3.12 -9.14
C ARG A 18 -2.49 -2.23 -8.02
N PRO A 19 -3.33 -1.60 -7.17
CA PRO A 19 -2.85 -0.77 -6.08
C PRO A 19 -2.06 -1.62 -5.09
N GLU A 20 -0.89 -1.13 -4.67
CA GLU A 20 0.00 -1.81 -3.73
C GLU A 20 -0.48 -1.65 -2.28
N TRP A 21 -0.87 -0.43 -1.91
CA TRP A 21 -1.37 -0.10 -0.58
C TRP A 21 -2.84 0.30 -0.63
N VAL A 22 -3.64 -0.35 0.23
CA VAL A 22 -5.08 -0.10 0.31
C VAL A 22 -5.57 -0.12 1.75
N LEU A 23 -6.55 0.72 2.04
CA LEU A 23 -7.37 0.65 3.24
C LEU A 23 -8.69 -0.04 2.88
N PHE A 24 -9.19 -0.91 3.75
CA PHE A 24 -10.48 -1.60 3.55
C PHE A 24 -11.31 -1.52 4.83
N ASN A 25 -12.64 -1.55 4.67
CA ASN A 25 -13.57 -1.55 5.82
C ASN A 25 -13.82 -2.97 6.33
N GLU A 26 -14.03 -3.92 5.41
CA GLU A 26 -14.55 -5.25 5.74
C GLU A 26 -13.79 -6.35 4.99
N THR A 27 -13.65 -7.50 5.67
CA THR A 27 -13.24 -8.76 5.05
C THR A 27 -14.46 -9.65 4.86
N ILE A 28 -14.67 -10.14 3.64
CA ILE A 28 -15.71 -11.11 3.32
C ILE A 28 -15.06 -12.41 2.91
N GLN A 29 -15.52 -13.51 3.50
CA GLN A 29 -15.20 -14.85 3.04
C GLN A 29 -16.41 -15.44 2.33
N HIS A 30 -16.28 -15.75 1.04
CA HIS A 30 -17.32 -16.49 0.34
C HIS A 30 -17.22 -17.97 0.69
N SER A 31 -18.36 -18.56 1.04
CA SER A 31 -18.49 -19.98 1.39
C SER A 31 -18.25 -20.89 0.17
N GLU A 32 -18.64 -20.45 -1.03
CA GLU A 32 -18.24 -21.11 -2.27
C GLU A 32 -16.85 -20.65 -2.73
N GLY A 33 -15.93 -21.60 -2.88
CA GLY A 33 -14.58 -21.36 -3.42
C GLY A 33 -13.55 -20.85 -2.41
N GLY A 34 -13.92 -20.61 -1.15
CA GLY A 34 -12.97 -20.27 -0.07
C GLY A 34 -12.23 -18.94 -0.26
N ASN A 35 -12.66 -18.12 -1.19
CA ASN A 35 -11.98 -16.87 -1.53
C ASN A 35 -12.30 -15.79 -0.50
N GLN A 36 -11.24 -15.14 0.00
CA GLN A 36 -11.34 -13.98 0.88
C GLN A 36 -11.17 -12.68 0.09
N TYR A 37 -12.13 -11.77 0.27
CA TYR A 37 -12.20 -10.49 -0.40
C TYR A 37 -12.19 -9.33 0.60
N LEU A 38 -11.59 -8.22 0.17
CA LEU A 38 -11.62 -6.94 0.85
C LEU A 38 -12.73 -6.09 0.23
N GLN A 39 -13.64 -5.57 1.04
CA GLN A 39 -14.74 -4.71 0.61
C GLN A 39 -14.54 -3.26 1.07
N THR A 40 -15.12 -2.33 0.30
CA THR A 40 -15.04 -0.88 0.54
C THR A 40 -13.59 -0.43 0.63
N VAL A 41 -12.90 -0.56 -0.50
CA VAL A 41 -11.45 -0.40 -0.57
C VAL A 41 -11.10 0.97 -1.13
N SER A 42 -10.18 1.67 -0.46
CA SER A 42 -9.63 2.95 -0.89
C SER A 42 -8.12 2.85 -1.06
N ILE A 43 -7.57 3.48 -2.10
CA ILE A 43 -6.12 3.57 -2.31
C ILE A 43 -5.56 4.54 -1.28
N ILE A 44 -4.46 4.16 -0.64
CA ILE A 44 -3.73 5.03 0.31
C ILE A 44 -2.27 5.09 -0.08
N ARG A 45 -1.59 6.15 0.36
CA ARG A 45 -0.12 6.20 0.33
C ARG A 45 0.44 5.68 1.67
N PRO A 46 1.54 4.91 1.66
CA PRO A 46 2.09 4.29 2.87
C PRO A 46 2.51 5.31 3.94
N GLU A 47 3.01 6.48 3.55
CA GLU A 47 3.42 7.55 4.47
C GLU A 47 2.27 8.09 5.33
N TRP A 48 1.04 8.08 4.83
CA TRP A 48 -0.14 8.50 5.60
C TRP A 48 -0.37 7.61 6.83
N LEU A 49 0.01 6.33 6.77
CA LEU A 49 -0.11 5.43 7.91
C LEU A 49 0.83 5.84 9.04
N LEU A 50 2.04 6.31 8.69
CA LEU A 50 3.03 6.78 9.65
C LEU A 50 2.61 8.10 10.29
N GLU A 51 1.96 8.98 9.52
CA GLU A 51 1.44 10.27 9.99
C GLU A 51 0.22 10.11 10.90
N VAL A 52 -0.78 9.32 10.49
CA VAL A 52 -2.07 9.22 11.17
C VAL A 52 -2.03 8.27 12.36
N ALA A 53 -1.22 7.21 12.31
CA ALA A 53 -1.21 6.15 13.30
C ALA A 53 0.22 5.73 13.72
N PRO A 54 1.05 6.65 14.24
CA PRO A 54 2.46 6.35 14.56
C PRO A 54 2.62 5.23 15.60
N VAL A 55 1.67 5.10 16.53
CA VAL A 55 1.69 4.07 17.58
C VAL A 55 1.51 2.66 17.02
N TYR A 56 0.81 2.52 15.89
CA TYR A 56 0.58 1.22 15.27
C TYR A 56 1.83 0.63 14.63
N ARG A 57 2.88 1.43 14.43
CA ARG A 57 4.12 0.97 13.80
C ARG A 57 4.81 -0.15 14.58
N SER A 58 4.86 -0.04 15.91
CA SER A 58 5.46 -1.09 16.74
C SER A 58 4.68 -2.41 16.63
N GLN A 59 3.36 -2.34 16.54
CA GLN A 59 2.49 -3.51 16.35
C GLN A 59 2.67 -4.15 14.97
N ILE A 60 2.83 -3.33 13.92
CA ILE A 60 3.11 -3.80 12.57
C ILE A 60 4.47 -4.52 12.55
N SER A 61 5.51 -3.95 13.16
CA SER A 61 6.84 -4.58 13.20
C SER A 61 6.84 -5.94 13.89
N ALA A 62 5.99 -6.13 14.90
CA ALA A 62 5.85 -7.40 15.62
C ALA A 62 5.01 -8.43 14.84
N THR A 63 3.98 -7.97 14.12
CA THR A 63 3.01 -8.85 13.44
C THR A 63 3.47 -9.23 12.04
N SER A 64 4.11 -8.30 11.33
CA SER A 64 4.56 -8.49 9.95
C SER A 64 5.84 -7.68 9.67
N PRO A 65 7.02 -8.29 9.87
CA PRO A 65 8.30 -7.61 9.66
C PRO A 65 8.53 -7.21 8.20
N GLU A 66 7.96 -7.95 7.24
CA GLU A 66 8.03 -7.60 5.81
C GLU A 66 7.28 -6.29 5.51
N VAL A 67 6.10 -6.09 6.11
CA VAL A 67 5.33 -4.84 5.94
C VAL A 67 6.05 -3.66 6.58
N ASP A 68 6.64 -3.84 7.77
CA ASP A 68 7.46 -2.79 8.41
C ASP A 68 8.67 -2.40 7.55
N LYS A 69 9.34 -3.39 6.94
CA LYS A 69 10.47 -3.13 6.03
C LYS A 69 10.02 -2.25 4.85
N ARG A 70 8.92 -2.58 4.19
CA ARG A 70 8.41 -1.76 3.07
C ARG A 70 8.01 -0.36 3.49
N LEU A 71 7.38 -0.20 4.66
CA LEU A 71 7.07 1.14 5.20
C LEU A 71 8.33 1.98 5.43
N ARG A 72 9.43 1.37 5.91
CA ARG A 72 10.73 2.06 6.07
C ARG A 72 11.34 2.49 4.74
N GLU A 73 11.19 1.69 3.69
CA GLU A 73 11.66 2.04 2.35
C GLU A 73 10.96 3.30 1.83
N HIS A 74 9.64 3.40 2.03
CA HIS A 74 8.87 4.59 1.67
C HIS A 74 9.22 5.82 2.53
N GLU A 75 9.44 5.63 3.83
CA GLU A 75 9.88 6.71 4.73
C GLU A 75 11.25 7.28 4.30
N ASN A 76 12.19 6.40 3.93
CA ASN A 76 13.52 6.80 3.47
C ASN A 76 13.48 7.49 2.10
N GLY A 77 12.60 7.05 1.19
CA GLY A 77 12.39 7.70 -0.12
C GLY A 77 11.75 9.08 0.00
N THR A 78 10.88 9.29 0.98
CA THR A 78 10.21 10.57 1.24
C THR A 78 11.11 11.59 1.95
N SER A 79 12.20 11.13 2.59
CA SER A 79 13.23 12.00 3.18
C SER A 79 13.93 12.83 2.11
N LEU A 80 14.35 14.06 2.44
CA LEU A 80 15.13 14.94 1.54
C LEU A 80 16.35 14.23 0.94
N ASN A 81 16.98 13.32 1.69
CA ASN A 81 18.09 12.50 1.22
C ASN A 81 17.66 11.41 0.21
N GLY A 82 16.42 10.91 0.32
CA GLY A 82 15.81 9.99 -0.64
C GLY A 82 15.48 10.70 -1.96
N MET A 83 14.86 11.87 -1.88
CA MET A 83 14.59 12.71 -3.06
C MET A 83 15.88 13.12 -3.78
N LEU A 84 16.92 13.56 -3.06
CA LEU A 84 18.20 13.92 -3.66
C LEU A 84 18.85 12.74 -4.40
N ARG A 85 18.75 11.52 -3.86
CA ARG A 85 19.24 10.31 -4.54
C ARG A 85 18.45 9.95 -5.80
N GLU A 86 17.13 10.14 -5.81
CA GLU A 86 16.33 9.96 -7.03
C GLU A 86 16.71 10.98 -8.11
N PHE A 87 16.92 12.24 -7.71
CA PHE A 87 17.39 13.29 -8.63
C PHE A 87 18.80 12.98 -9.19
N GLU A 88 19.73 12.53 -8.36
CA GLU A 88 21.07 12.12 -8.81
C GLU A 88 21.00 10.91 -9.77
N SER A 89 20.13 9.93 -9.50
CA SER A 89 19.93 8.78 -10.39
C SER A 89 19.33 9.13 -11.75
N LEU A 90 18.53 10.21 -11.83
CA LEU A 90 17.96 10.70 -13.08
C LEU A 90 18.99 11.48 -13.91
N LEU A 91 19.90 12.20 -13.26
CA LEU A 91 20.96 12.97 -13.93
C LEU A 91 22.08 12.09 -14.51
N VAL A 92 22.29 10.88 -13.97
CA VAL A 92 23.32 9.94 -14.46
C VAL A 92 22.88 9.17 -15.72
N ASN A 93 21.59 9.22 -16.09
CA ASN A 93 21.03 8.52 -17.26
C ASN A 93 20.77 9.43 -18.50
N ILE A 94 21.40 10.60 -18.56
CA ILE A 94 21.44 11.49 -19.75
C ILE A 94 22.87 11.53 -20.28
#